data_AF-A0AA42ZQG9-F1
#
_entry.id   AF-A0AA42ZQG9-F1
#
_cell.length_a   1.000
_cell.length_b   1.000
_cell.length_c   1.000
_cell.angle_alpha   90.00
_cell.angle_beta   90.00
_cell.angle_gamma   90.00
#
_symmetry.space_group_name_H-M   'P 1'
#
loop_
_entity.id
_entity.type
_entity.pdbx_description
1 polymer ?
#
loop_
_entity_poly.entity_id
_entity_poly.type
_entity_poly.pdbx_seq_one_letter_code
_entity_poly.pdbx_strand_id
1 'polypeptide(L)'
;MLGTERGLHLESDGQGTWTVNREPAPVLTGCLDLDIEVTPFTNTLPLRRLGLEAEESAEIRVAYVPVPALEVRPVEQRYTCLAPLGPEGGRFRYEGLFRDFTAELEVDAEGLVKDYPETFRRIWPR
;
A
#
# COMPACT_ATOMS: atom_id res chain seq x y z
N MET A 1 11.39 29.69 11.18
CA MET A 1 10.61 28.91 12.17
C MET A 1 11.09 27.48 12.03
N LEU A 2 11.89 26.97 12.98
CA LEU A 2 12.33 25.57 12.96
C LEU A 2 11.09 24.72 13.24
N GLY A 3 10.65 23.92 12.28
CA GLY A 3 9.52 23.02 12.48
C GLY A 3 9.86 22.00 13.56
N THR A 4 8.96 21.81 14.53
CA THR A 4 9.07 20.71 15.49
C THR A 4 9.06 19.39 14.72
N GLU A 5 10.08 18.58 14.92
CA GLU A 5 10.15 17.21 14.41
C GLU A 5 8.91 16.44 14.87
N ARG A 6 8.16 15.88 13.91
CA ARG A 6 7.02 15.00 14.18
C ARG A 6 7.37 13.60 13.69
N GLY A 7 7.09 12.61 14.52
CA GLY A 7 7.29 11.20 14.22
C GLY A 7 6.03 10.40 14.52
N LEU A 8 5.89 9.27 13.84
CA LEU A 8 4.83 8.29 14.05
C LEU A 8 5.49 6.92 14.26
N HIS A 9 5.20 6.26 15.38
CA HIS A 9 5.62 4.89 15.63
C HIS A 9 4.43 3.95 15.50
N LEU A 10 4.52 2.98 14.58
CA LEU A 10 3.52 1.95 14.37
C LEU A 10 4.14 0.59 14.66
N GLU A 11 3.44 -0.22 15.45
CA GLU A 11 3.78 -1.63 15.65
C GLU A 11 2.56 -2.48 15.27
N SER A 12 2.80 -3.62 14.62
CA SER A 12 1.76 -4.58 14.22
C SER A 12 2.15 -5.99 14.65
N ASP A 13 1.17 -6.78 15.06
CA ASP A 13 1.35 -8.21 15.33
C ASP A 13 1.32 -9.08 14.05
N GLY A 14 1.09 -8.46 12.88
CA GLY A 14 0.93 -9.14 11.60
C GLY A 14 -0.38 -9.92 11.44
N GLN A 15 -1.27 -9.88 12.44
CA GLN A 15 -2.60 -10.50 12.45
C GLN A 15 -3.72 -9.44 12.50
N GLY A 16 -3.36 -8.17 12.34
CA GLY A 16 -4.30 -7.07 12.22
C GLY A 16 -4.50 -6.28 13.52
N THR A 17 -3.69 -6.50 14.55
CA THR A 17 -3.67 -5.65 15.75
C THR A 17 -2.52 -4.67 15.65
N TRP A 18 -2.78 -3.40 15.97
CA TRP A 18 -1.80 -2.33 15.86
C TRP A 18 -1.69 -1.54 17.15
N THR A 19 -0.50 -0.98 17.39
CA THR A 19 -0.31 0.14 18.31
C THR A 19 0.20 1.36 17.54
N VAL A 20 -0.21 2.53 18.00
CA VAL A 20 0.16 3.84 17.45
C VAL A 20 0.77 4.65 18.60
N ASN A 21 2.04 4.98 18.48
CA ASN A 21 2.80 5.66 19.54
C ASN A 21 2.67 4.95 20.90
N ARG A 22 2.75 3.61 20.88
CA ARG A 22 2.63 2.69 22.02
C ARG A 22 1.22 2.55 22.62
N GLU A 23 0.22 3.22 22.07
CA GLU A 23 -1.17 3.07 22.47
C GLU A 23 -1.90 2.09 21.53
N PRO A 24 -2.75 1.17 22.04
CA PRO A 24 -3.56 0.30 21.19
C PRO A 24 -4.41 1.11 20.19
N ALA A 25 -4.51 0.64 18.95
CA ALA A 25 -5.30 1.28 17.90
C ALA A 25 -6.39 0.34 17.34
N PRO A 26 -7.50 0.12 18.08
CA PRO A 26 -8.61 -0.74 17.63
C PRO A 26 -9.24 -0.30 16.30
N VAL A 27 -9.12 0.98 15.93
CA VAL A 27 -9.61 1.49 14.65
C VAL A 27 -8.94 0.81 13.45
N LEU A 28 -7.69 0.36 13.61
CA LEU A 28 -6.89 -0.34 12.60
C LEU A 28 -7.09 -1.86 12.61
N THR A 29 -7.98 -2.40 13.47
CA THR A 29 -8.22 -3.84 13.52
C THR A 29 -8.57 -4.40 12.14
N GLY A 30 -7.86 -5.48 11.77
CA GLY A 30 -8.00 -6.17 10.48
C GLY A 30 -7.17 -5.57 9.34
N CYS A 31 -6.48 -4.44 9.54
CA CYS A 31 -5.51 -3.96 8.57
C CYS A 31 -4.26 -4.85 8.62
N LEU A 32 -3.92 -5.52 7.51
CA LEU A 32 -2.71 -6.35 7.46
C LEU A 32 -1.52 -5.62 6.86
N ASP A 33 -1.78 -4.68 5.95
CA ASP A 33 -0.75 -3.94 5.23
C ASP A 33 -0.73 -2.46 5.64
N LEU A 34 0.45 -1.86 5.56
CA LEU A 34 0.67 -0.43 5.69
C LEU A 34 0.60 0.22 4.30
N ASP A 35 0.03 1.42 4.20
CA ASP A 35 0.11 2.25 3.01
C ASP A 35 0.61 3.66 3.34
N ILE A 36 1.66 4.12 2.67
CA ILE A 36 2.26 5.45 2.90
C ILE A 36 2.07 6.27 1.64
N GLU A 37 1.40 7.41 1.76
CA GLU A 37 0.95 8.23 0.62
C GLU A 37 2.04 8.58 -0.41
N VAL A 38 3.27 8.77 0.06
CA VAL A 38 4.37 9.33 -0.74
C VAL A 38 5.29 8.25 -1.34
N THR A 39 4.85 6.99 -1.39
CA THR A 39 5.64 5.91 -1.99
C THR A 39 4.76 4.84 -2.64
N PRO A 40 5.14 4.32 -3.82
CA PRO A 40 4.46 3.18 -4.41
C PRO A 40 4.95 1.85 -3.81
N PHE A 41 5.97 1.87 -2.95
CA PHE A 41 6.57 0.66 -2.38
C PHE A 41 5.55 -0.15 -1.58
N THR A 42 4.65 0.52 -0.84
CA THR A 42 3.65 -0.14 0.01
C THR A 42 2.61 -0.92 -0.78
N ASN A 43 2.39 -0.64 -2.07
CA ASN A 43 1.55 -1.47 -2.93
C ASN A 43 2.09 -2.90 -3.07
N THR A 44 3.40 -3.11 -2.91
CA THR A 44 4.04 -4.44 -2.96
C THR A 44 3.50 -5.38 -1.88
N LEU A 45 3.18 -4.85 -0.69
CA LEU A 45 2.77 -5.65 0.47
C LEU A 45 1.50 -6.48 0.18
N PRO A 46 0.36 -5.87 -0.22
CA PRO A 46 -0.83 -6.63 -0.56
C PRO A 46 -0.64 -7.47 -1.83
N LEU A 47 0.08 -6.99 -2.85
CA LEU A 47 0.29 -7.76 -4.08
C LEU A 47 0.97 -9.12 -3.81
N ARG A 48 2.03 -9.12 -2.98
CA ARG A 48 2.72 -10.37 -2.61
C ARG A 48 1.94 -11.22 -1.63
N ARG A 49 1.23 -10.60 -0.67
CA ARG A 49 0.47 -11.31 0.36
C ARG A 49 -0.77 -12.00 -0.22
N LEU A 50 -1.47 -11.34 -1.15
CA LEU A 50 -2.71 -11.85 -1.73
C LEU A 50 -2.47 -12.94 -2.76
N GLY A 51 -1.37 -12.85 -3.53
CA GLY A 51 -1.04 -13.85 -4.55
C GLY A 51 -2.13 -14.04 -5.59
N LEU A 52 -2.77 -12.95 -6.02
CA LEU A 52 -3.94 -12.97 -6.92
C LEU A 52 -3.59 -13.59 -8.28
N GLU A 53 -4.41 -14.54 -8.70
CA GLU A 53 -4.40 -15.11 -10.04
C GLU A 53 -5.17 -14.23 -11.03
N ALA A 54 -5.06 -14.51 -12.33
CA ALA A 54 -5.64 -13.66 -13.38
C ALA A 54 -7.15 -13.45 -13.16
N GLU A 55 -7.60 -12.20 -13.30
CA GLU A 55 -8.99 -11.76 -13.09
C GLU A 55 -9.49 -11.82 -11.63
N GLU A 56 -8.71 -12.37 -10.69
CA GLU A 56 -9.05 -12.31 -9.27
C GLU A 56 -8.97 -10.89 -8.74
N SER A 57 -9.85 -10.60 -7.78
CA SER A 57 -9.94 -9.30 -7.14
C SER A 57 -10.13 -9.46 -5.64
N ALA A 58 -9.45 -8.63 -4.86
CA ALA A 58 -9.60 -8.59 -3.42
C ALA A 58 -9.74 -7.15 -2.92
N GLU A 59 -10.75 -6.94 -2.08
CA GLU A 59 -10.83 -5.75 -1.25
C GLU A 59 -10.08 -5.98 0.05
N ILE A 60 -9.32 -4.97 0.46
CA ILE A 60 -8.52 -5.00 1.67
C ILE A 60 -8.70 -3.69 2.44
N ARG A 61 -8.40 -3.77 3.73
CA ARG A 61 -8.25 -2.61 4.60
C ARG A 61 -6.77 -2.45 4.92
N VAL A 62 -6.26 -1.23 4.79
CA VAL A 62 -4.85 -0.92 5.06
C VAL A 62 -4.73 0.18 6.10
N ALA A 63 -3.65 0.17 6.87
CA ALA A 63 -3.27 1.27 7.74
C ALA A 63 -2.62 2.37 6.88
N TYR A 64 -3.40 3.36 6.46
CA TYR A 64 -2.93 4.42 5.58
C TYR A 64 -2.37 5.60 6.37
N VAL A 65 -1.17 6.03 5.98
CA VAL A 65 -0.41 7.14 6.58
C VAL A 65 -0.35 8.29 5.57
N PRO A 66 -1.20 9.32 5.72
CA PRO A 66 -1.09 10.54 4.94
C PRO A 66 0.12 11.37 5.40
N VAL A 67 0.74 12.06 4.45
CA VAL A 67 1.90 12.94 4.67
C VAL A 67 1.54 14.35 4.19
N PRO A 68 1.86 15.43 4.94
CA PRO A 68 2.74 15.46 6.12
C PRO A 68 2.01 15.28 7.46
N ALA A 69 0.71 14.95 7.46
CA ALA A 69 -0.10 14.89 8.68
C ALA A 69 0.36 13.81 9.68
N LEU A 70 0.80 12.65 9.18
CA LEU A 70 1.18 11.47 9.98
C LEU A 70 0.06 10.97 10.91
N GLU A 71 -1.19 11.19 10.51
CA GLU A 71 -2.40 10.71 11.19
C GLU A 71 -2.88 9.41 10.54
N VAL A 72 -2.41 8.27 11.07
CA VAL A 72 -2.77 6.95 10.52
C VAL A 72 -4.28 6.70 10.63
N ARG A 73 -4.87 6.22 9.55
CA ARG A 73 -6.29 5.85 9.50
C ARG A 73 -6.50 4.62 8.63
N PRO A 74 -7.52 3.80 8.91
CA PRO A 74 -7.85 2.70 8.02
C PRO A 74 -8.50 3.23 6.74
N VAL A 75 -8.15 2.66 5.60
CA VAL A 75 -8.82 2.92 4.31
C VAL A 75 -9.07 1.63 3.55
N GLU A 76 -10.09 1.63 2.69
CA GLU A 76 -10.43 0.52 1.83
C GLU A 76 -9.78 0.67 0.46
N GLN A 77 -9.22 -0.43 -0.03
CA GLN A 77 -8.56 -0.51 -1.32
C GLN A 77 -8.99 -1.80 -2.02
N ARG A 78 -8.95 -1.82 -3.34
CA ARG A 78 -9.13 -3.03 -4.12
C ARG A 78 -7.95 -3.23 -5.07
N TYR A 79 -7.52 -4.48 -5.19
CA TYR A 79 -6.57 -4.90 -6.21
C TYR A 79 -7.22 -5.95 -7.09
N THR A 80 -7.13 -5.77 -8.41
CA THR A 80 -7.53 -6.78 -9.41
C THR A 80 -6.32 -7.17 -10.23
N CYS A 81 -6.08 -8.47 -10.37
CA CYS A 81 -4.98 -8.98 -11.18
C CYS A 81 -5.32 -8.94 -12.67
N LEU A 82 -4.51 -8.22 -13.45
CA LEU A 82 -4.64 -8.13 -14.91
C LEU A 82 -3.64 -9.02 -15.64
N ALA A 83 -2.48 -9.23 -15.02
CA ALA A 83 -1.48 -10.21 -15.40
C ALA A 83 -0.78 -10.67 -14.12
N PRO A 84 -0.83 -11.97 -13.77
CA PRO A 84 -0.22 -12.50 -12.55
C PRO A 84 1.27 -12.20 -12.45
N LEU A 85 1.76 -12.14 -11.22
CA LEU A 85 3.17 -11.95 -10.94
C LEU A 85 3.98 -13.15 -11.46
N GLY A 86 4.93 -12.91 -12.34
CA GLY A 86 5.83 -13.93 -12.87
C GLY A 86 7.24 -13.39 -13.14
N PRO A 87 8.08 -14.15 -13.87
CA PRO A 87 9.48 -13.77 -14.14
C PRO A 87 9.65 -12.42 -14.85
N GLU A 88 8.65 -11.98 -15.62
CA GLU A 88 8.63 -10.69 -16.33
C GLU A 88 7.98 -9.56 -15.51
N GLY A 89 7.52 -9.88 -14.30
CA GLY A 89 6.69 -9.04 -13.45
C GLY A 89 5.20 -9.31 -13.59
N GLY A 90 4.39 -8.29 -13.31
CA GLY A 90 2.93 -8.40 -13.30
C GLY A 90 2.25 -7.06 -13.56
N ARG A 91 0.92 -7.12 -13.73
CA ARG A 91 0.09 -5.93 -13.91
C ARG A 91 -1.18 -6.04 -13.07
N PHE A 92 -1.47 -5.01 -12.30
CA PHE A 92 -2.59 -5.00 -11.36
C PHE A 92 -3.35 -3.69 -11.46
N ARG A 93 -4.69 -3.75 -11.43
CA ARG A 93 -5.49 -2.56 -11.19
C ARG A 93 -5.55 -2.30 -9.70
N TYR A 94 -5.17 -1.11 -9.29
CA TYR A 94 -5.38 -0.57 -7.96
C TYR A 94 -6.58 0.37 -7.97
N GLU A 95 -7.45 0.24 -6.97
CA GLU A 95 -8.55 1.14 -6.70
C GLU A 95 -8.46 1.63 -5.25
N GLY A 96 -8.27 2.94 -5.06
CA GLY A 96 -8.36 3.59 -3.76
C GLY A 96 -9.81 3.98 -3.48
N LEU A 97 -10.62 3.04 -2.98
CA LEU A 97 -12.07 3.21 -2.79
C LEU A 97 -12.43 4.43 -1.92
N PHE A 98 -11.55 4.79 -0.98
CA PHE A 98 -11.70 5.96 -0.11
C PHE A 98 -11.56 7.33 -0.80
N ARG A 99 -11.09 7.36 -2.07
CA ARG A 99 -10.79 8.61 -2.80
C ARG A 99 -11.18 8.58 -4.28
N ASP A 100 -11.99 7.60 -4.70
CA ASP A 100 -12.44 7.41 -6.09
C ASP A 100 -11.29 7.53 -7.10
N PHE A 101 -10.24 6.73 -6.89
CA PHE A 101 -9.03 6.75 -7.70
C PHE A 101 -8.71 5.35 -8.22
N THR A 102 -8.30 5.26 -9.48
CA THR A 102 -7.90 4.00 -10.13
C THR A 102 -6.60 4.18 -10.91
N ALA A 103 -5.71 3.20 -10.83
CA ALA A 103 -4.51 3.13 -11.66
C ALA A 103 -4.16 1.69 -12.00
N GLU A 104 -3.54 1.46 -13.16
CA GLU A 104 -2.93 0.18 -13.48
C GLU A 104 -1.44 0.23 -13.16
N LEU A 105 -1.02 -0.64 -12.24
CA LEU A 105 0.34 -0.74 -11.74
C LEU A 105 1.10 -1.76 -12.57
N GLU A 106 2.27 -1.37 -13.07
CA GLU A 106 3.26 -2.32 -13.57
C GLU A 106 4.28 -2.63 -12.49
N VAL A 107 4.54 -3.91 -12.24
CA VAL A 107 5.51 -4.37 -11.23
C VAL A 107 6.60 -5.25 -11.85
N ASP A 108 7.74 -5.38 -11.19
CA ASP A 108 8.75 -6.39 -11.52
C ASP A 108 8.42 -7.77 -10.93
N ALA A 109 9.33 -8.73 -11.10
CA ALA A 109 9.14 -10.12 -10.66
C ALA A 109 9.01 -10.28 -9.14
N GLU A 110 9.51 -9.30 -8.39
CA GLU A 110 9.44 -9.22 -6.94
C GLU A 110 8.16 -8.50 -6.46
N GLY A 111 7.36 -7.97 -7.39
CA GLY A 111 6.14 -7.22 -7.08
C GLY A 111 6.39 -5.75 -6.75
N LEU A 112 7.62 -5.25 -6.96
CA LEU A 112 7.95 -3.85 -6.75
C LEU A 112 7.44 -3.02 -7.93
N VAL A 113 6.79 -1.91 -7.62
CA VAL A 113 6.22 -1.01 -8.63
C VAL A 113 7.31 -0.41 -9.52
N LYS A 114 7.13 -0.57 -10.84
CA LYS A 114 7.91 0.03 -11.92
C LYS A 114 7.28 1.32 -12.41
N ASP A 115 5.98 1.26 -12.70
CA ASP A 115 5.20 2.39 -13.19
C ASP A 115 3.87 2.44 -12.44
N TYR A 116 3.59 3.62 -11.90
CA TYR A 116 2.31 3.99 -11.31
C TYR A 116 1.90 5.27 -12.04
N PRO A 117 1.03 5.17 -13.06
CA PRO A 117 0.70 6.29 -13.94
C PRO A 117 0.36 7.56 -13.17
N GLU A 118 0.89 8.69 -13.66
CA GLU A 118 0.69 10.05 -13.13
C GLU A 118 1.24 10.33 -11.72
N THR A 119 1.77 9.32 -11.01
CA THR A 119 2.25 9.49 -9.63
C THR A 119 3.73 9.11 -9.48
N PHE A 120 4.14 7.91 -9.88
CA PHE A 120 5.50 7.40 -9.66
C PHE A 120 6.02 6.60 -10.85
N ARG A 121 7.33 6.74 -11.11
CA ARG A 121 8.06 5.88 -12.03
C ARG A 121 9.41 5.52 -11.43
N ARG A 122 9.75 4.23 -11.46
CA ARG A 122 11.06 3.74 -11.01
C ARG A 122 12.15 4.20 -11.97
N ILE A 123 13.22 4.75 -11.42
CA ILE A 123 14.43 5.13 -12.16
C ILE A 123 15.51 4.09 -11.96
N TRP A 124 16.32 3.86 -12.99
CA TRP A 124 17.49 2.99 -12.93
C TRP A 124 18.76 3.84 -12.94
N PRO A 125 19.79 3.48 -12.15
CA PRO A 125 21.09 4.11 -12.29
C PRO A 125 21.59 3.93 -13.72
N ARG A 126 22.18 4.99 -14.26
CA ARG A 126 22.87 4.97 -15.56
C ARG A 126 24.26 4.37 -15.42
#